data_AF-A0A1V9XKT0-F1
#
_entry.id   AF-A0A1V9XKT0-F1
#
_cell.length_a   1.000
_cell.length_b   1.000
_cell.length_c   1.000
_cell.angle_alpha   90.00
_cell.angle_beta   90.00
_cell.angle_gamma   90.00
#
_symmetry.space_group_name_H-M   'P 1'
#
loop_
_entity.id
_entity.type
_entity.pdbx_description
1 polymer ?
#
loop_
_entity_poly.entity_id
_entity_poly.type
_entity_poly.pdbx_seq_one_letter_code
_entity_poly.pdbx_strand_id
1 'polypeptide(L)'
;WIVMNKPVYVTKQQLYLLRKLMQGDNVNPKAPMWDNFRPPLPLNRRVTWTNIDLHNNKAQNGQKESNCPRMKRETGYRVNPKYTEPVTLDDLEDLDKELL
;
A
#
# COMPACT_ATOMS: atom_id res chain seq x y z
N TRP A 1 -7.88 -6.65 4.73
CA TRP A 1 -6.56 -6.35 4.15
C TRP A 1 -6.74 -5.73 2.79
N ILE A 2 -6.17 -4.55 2.59
CA ILE A 2 -6.06 -3.93 1.27
C ILE A 2 -4.56 -3.84 1.01
N VAL A 3 -4.10 -4.52 -0.04
CA VAL A 3 -2.70 -4.50 -0.45
C VAL A 3 -2.62 -3.66 -1.71
N MET A 4 -1.80 -2.61 -1.69
CA MET A 4 -1.64 -1.73 -2.83
C MET A 4 -0.88 -2.44 -3.96
N ASN A 5 -1.37 -2.28 -5.19
CA ASN A 5 -0.77 -2.94 -6.37
C ASN A 5 0.60 -2.35 -6.75
N LYS A 6 0.86 -1.09 -6.38
CA LYS A 6 2.12 -0.40 -6.66
C LYS A 6 2.98 -0.34 -5.39
N PRO A 7 4.26 -0.75 -5.43
CA PRO A 7 5.15 -0.64 -4.29
C PRO A 7 5.54 0.82 -4.04
N VAL A 8 5.99 1.10 -2.82
CA VAL A 8 6.71 2.32 -2.47
C VAL A 8 8.19 2.08 -2.68
N TYR A 9 8.86 2.99 -3.39
CA TYR A 9 10.29 2.88 -3.66
C TYR A 9 11.11 3.50 -2.53
N VAL A 10 12.19 2.83 -2.15
CA VAL A 10 13.17 3.30 -1.16
C VAL A 10 14.58 3.11 -1.73
N THR A 11 15.52 3.95 -1.31
CA THR A 11 16.93 3.82 -1.72
C THR A 11 17.59 2.63 -1.03
N LYS A 12 18.69 2.14 -1.62
CA LYS A 12 19.48 1.04 -1.03
C LYS A 12 20.03 1.42 0.35
N GLN A 13 20.41 2.68 0.54
CA GLN A 13 20.93 3.22 1.79
C GLN A 13 19.85 3.24 2.88
N GLN A 14 18.65 3.69 2.56
CA GLN A 14 17.52 3.66 3.49
C GLN A 14 17.18 2.22 3.91
N LEU A 15 17.12 1.28 2.95
CA LEU A 15 16.89 -0.13 3.26
C LEU A 15 18.01 -0.73 4.11
N TYR A 16 19.27 -0.34 3.87
CA TYR A 16 20.41 -0.75 4.68
C TYR A 16 20.31 -0.25 6.12
N LEU A 17 19.84 0.98 6.35
CA LEU A 17 19.62 1.52 7.70
C LEU A 17 18.56 0.69 8.46
N LEU A 18 17.47 0.29 7.81
CA LEU A 18 16.47 -0.59 8.43
C LEU A 18 17.05 -1.95 8.85
N ARG A 19 17.95 -2.51 8.05
CA ARG A 19 18.62 -3.80 8.36
C ARG A 19 19.64 -3.71 9.50
N LYS A 20 20.06 -2.50 9.90
CA LYS A 20 20.93 -2.29 11.06
C LYS A 20 20.18 -2.32 12.39
N LEU A 21 18.85 -2.30 12.38
CA LEU A 21 18.06 -2.34 13.60
C LEU A 21 18.28 -3.67 14.33
N MET A 22 18.36 -3.61 15.65
CA MET A 22 18.57 -4.75 16.53
C MET A 22 17.34 -4.95 17.42
N GLN A 23 17.07 -6.19 17.80
CA GLN A 23 16.05 -6.56 18.76
C GLN A 23 16.57 -6.34 20.19
N GLY A 24 15.74 -5.74 21.03
CA GLY A 24 16.04 -5.45 22.43
C GLY A 24 16.49 -4.00 22.66
N ASP A 25 17.05 -3.75 23.85
CA ASP A 25 17.51 -2.43 24.24
C ASP A 25 18.89 -2.13 23.65
N ASN A 26 19.24 -0.84 23.57
CA ASN A 26 20.53 -0.38 23.07
C ASN A 26 21.71 -0.96 23.87
N VAL A 27 21.53 -1.10 25.19
CA VAL A 27 22.56 -1.63 26.09
C VAL A 27 22.82 -3.13 25.86
N ASN A 28 21.78 -3.88 25.47
CA ASN A 28 21.84 -5.34 25.34
C ASN A 28 21.14 -5.82 24.05
N PRO A 29 21.77 -5.59 22.88
CA PRO A 29 21.22 -6.05 21.60
C PRO A 29 21.27 -7.57 21.53
N LYS A 30 20.14 -8.20 21.18
CA LYS A 30 20.02 -9.67 21.14
C LYS A 30 20.31 -10.23 19.75
N ALA A 31 19.52 -9.79 18.78
CA ALA A 31 19.56 -10.31 17.43
C ALA A 31 19.27 -9.18 16.43
N PRO A 32 19.84 -9.23 15.23
CA PRO A 32 19.55 -8.26 14.20
C PRO A 32 18.11 -8.45 13.68
N MET A 33 17.40 -7.36 13.38
CA MET A 33 15.96 -7.35 13.06
C MET A 33 15.67 -7.54 11.57
N TRP A 34 16.52 -8.30 10.86
CA TRP A 34 16.23 -8.70 9.48
C TRP A 34 15.39 -9.99 9.46
N ASP A 35 14.72 -10.24 8.34
CA ASP A 35 13.77 -11.37 8.15
C ASP A 35 12.61 -11.42 9.15
N ASN A 36 12.18 -10.24 9.61
CA ASN A 36 11.02 -10.05 10.48
C ASN A 36 9.67 -10.16 9.73
N PHE A 37 9.51 -11.19 8.89
CA PHE A 37 8.26 -11.45 8.17
C PHE A 37 7.67 -12.80 8.53
N ARG A 38 6.35 -12.89 8.45
CA ARG A 38 5.63 -14.16 8.62
C ARG A 38 5.51 -14.88 7.28
N PRO A 39 5.77 -16.20 7.21
CA PRO A 39 5.53 -16.97 6.00
C PRO A 39 4.07 -16.90 5.52
N PRO A 40 3.83 -17.01 4.20
CA PRO A 40 2.47 -17.08 3.66
C PRO A 40 1.67 -18.24 4.25
N LEU A 41 0.41 -17.96 4.59
CA LEU A 41 -0.54 -18.96 5.07
C LEU A 41 -1.57 -19.30 3.99
N PRO A 42 -2.19 -20.50 4.06
CA PRO A 42 -3.22 -20.88 3.13
C PRO A 42 -4.43 -19.92 3.19
N LEU A 43 -5.04 -19.69 2.02
CA LEU A 43 -6.17 -18.78 1.89
C LEU A 43 -7.47 -19.38 2.47
N ASN A 44 -7.56 -20.70 2.60
CA ASN A 44 -8.71 -21.43 3.19
C ASN A 44 -10.05 -21.05 2.55
N ARG A 45 -10.14 -21.10 1.21
CA ARG A 45 -11.35 -20.77 0.44
C ARG A 45 -11.91 -19.36 0.67
N ARG A 46 -11.14 -18.44 1.25
CA ARG A 46 -11.51 -17.02 1.32
C ARG A 46 -11.39 -16.38 -0.06
N VAL A 47 -12.28 -15.44 -0.36
CA VAL A 47 -12.27 -14.70 -1.62
C VAL A 47 -11.37 -13.47 -1.50
N THR A 48 -10.59 -13.21 -2.55
CA THR A 48 -9.79 -11.99 -2.70
C THR A 48 -10.33 -11.15 -3.84
N TRP A 49 -10.74 -9.93 -3.53
CA TRP A 49 -11.15 -8.95 -4.54
C TRP A 49 -9.93 -8.22 -5.06
N THR A 50 -9.78 -8.17 -6.38
CA THR A 50 -8.67 -7.47 -7.03
C THR A 50 -9.18 -6.52 -8.08
N ASN A 51 -8.60 -5.32 -8.10
CA ASN A 51 -8.77 -4.37 -9.19
C ASN A 51 -7.75 -4.63 -10.31
N ILE A 52 -7.02 -5.77 -10.32
CA ILE A 52 -6.04 -6.12 -11.35
C ILE A 52 -6.70 -7.05 -12.35
N ASP A 53 -6.64 -6.70 -13.63
CA ASP A 53 -6.95 -7.62 -14.72
C ASP A 53 -5.79 -8.58 -14.98
N LEU A 54 -5.94 -9.82 -14.50
CA LEU A 54 -4.94 -10.88 -14.67
C LEU A 54 -4.95 -11.51 -16.08
N HIS A 55 -5.95 -11.17 -16.92
CA HIS A 55 -6.23 -11.88 -18.18
C HIS A 55 -5.75 -11.12 -19.44
N ASN A 56 -5.18 -9.92 -19.29
CA ASN A 56 -4.73 -9.08 -20.40
C ASN A 56 -3.63 -9.70 -21.31
N ASN A 57 -3.06 -10.85 -20.95
CA ASN A 57 -2.07 -11.56 -21.78
C ASN A 57 -2.69 -12.57 -22.79
N LYS A 58 -4.02 -12.75 -22.83
CA LYS A 58 -4.67 -13.63 -23.83
C LYS A 58 -5.30 -12.90 -25.02
N ALA A 59 -5.17 -11.58 -25.12
CA ALA A 59 -5.64 -10.80 -26.27
C ALA A 59 -4.69 -10.82 -27.48
N GLN A 60 -3.67 -11.71 -27.49
CA GLN A 60 -2.78 -11.90 -28.66
C GLN A 60 -3.35 -12.89 -29.69
N ASN A 61 -4.44 -13.62 -29.39
CA ASN A 61 -5.03 -14.59 -30.32
C ASN A 61 -6.54 -14.35 -30.55
N GLY A 62 -6.88 -13.19 -31.11
CA GLY A 62 -8.02 -13.01 -32.06
C GLY A 62 -9.45 -13.46 -31.69
N GLN A 63 -9.75 -13.91 -30.47
CA GLN A 63 -11.10 -14.37 -30.13
C GLN A 63 -11.91 -13.26 -29.45
N LYS A 64 -12.96 -12.80 -30.15
CA LYS A 64 -13.99 -11.88 -29.67
C LYS A 64 -14.50 -12.32 -28.30
N GLU A 65 -14.26 -11.48 -27.30
CA GLU A 65 -14.63 -11.77 -25.92
C GLU A 65 -16.15 -11.72 -25.72
N SER A 66 -16.67 -12.84 -25.23
CA SER A 66 -17.89 -12.89 -24.41
C SER A 66 -17.79 -11.88 -23.28
N ASN A 67 -18.92 -11.24 -22.98
CA ASN A 67 -19.22 -10.18 -22.00
C ASN A 67 -18.61 -10.34 -20.58
N CYS A 68 -17.28 -10.46 -20.44
CA CYS A 68 -16.57 -10.55 -19.18
C CYS A 68 -16.21 -9.14 -18.69
N PRO A 69 -16.63 -8.73 -17.48
CA PRO A 69 -16.27 -7.43 -16.94
C PRO A 69 -14.74 -7.30 -16.81
N ARG A 70 -14.14 -6.43 -17.63
CA ARG A 70 -12.72 -6.06 -17.51
C ARG A 70 -12.50 -5.08 -16.37
N MET A 71 -11.25 -4.94 -15.92
CA MET A 71 -10.85 -3.94 -14.94
C MET A 71 -11.30 -2.53 -15.35
N LYS A 72 -11.98 -1.83 -14.44
CA LYS A 72 -12.43 -0.45 -14.63
C LYS A 72 -11.21 0.46 -14.80
N ARG A 73 -11.09 1.12 -15.94
CA ARG A 73 -9.93 1.99 -16.28
C ARG A 73 -9.82 3.21 -15.38
N GLU A 74 -10.95 3.69 -14.86
CA GLU A 74 -10.99 4.83 -13.95
C GLU A 74 -11.02 4.35 -12.49
N THR A 75 -9.84 4.31 -11.88
CA THR A 75 -9.67 4.17 -10.43
C THR A 75 -9.31 5.52 -9.84
N GLY A 76 -10.30 6.29 -9.42
CA GLY A 76 -10.12 7.55 -8.69
C GLY A 76 -11.12 7.61 -7.54
N TYR A 77 -10.70 8.13 -6.40
CA TYR A 77 -11.64 8.49 -5.34
C TYR A 77 -12.27 9.83 -5.71
N ARG A 78 -13.61 9.88 -5.77
CA ARG A 78 -14.33 11.15 -5.81
C ARG A 78 -14.46 11.63 -4.37
N VAL A 79 -13.71 12.67 -4.00
CA VAL A 79 -13.93 13.35 -2.72
C VAL A 79 -15.28 14.07 -2.82
N ASN A 80 -16.10 13.94 -1.78
CA ASN A 80 -17.32 14.74 -1.69
C ASN A 80 -16.91 16.23 -1.62
N PRO A 81 -17.44 17.10 -2.50
CA PRO A 81 -17.08 18.53 -2.53
C PRO A 81 -17.22 19.23 -1.18
N LYS A 82 -18.07 18.71 -0.29
CA LYS A 82 -18.23 19.20 1.09
C LYS A 82 -16.94 19.13 1.93
N TYR A 83 -15.98 18.27 1.57
CA TYR A 83 -14.72 18.08 2.30
C TYR A 83 -13.50 18.54 1.49
N THR A 84 -13.69 19.33 0.43
CA THR A 84 -12.60 19.91 -0.38
C THR A 84 -12.40 21.40 -0.12
N GLU A 85 -12.89 21.92 1.00
CA GLU A 85 -12.60 23.29 1.39
C GLU A 85 -11.07 23.45 1.54
N PRO A 86 -10.46 24.45 0.88
CA PRO A 86 -9.05 24.72 1.06
C PRO A 86 -8.81 25.08 2.53
N VAL A 87 -7.92 24.35 3.20
CA VAL A 87 -7.45 24.69 4.54
C VAL A 87 -6.85 26.09 4.47
N THR A 88 -7.39 27.02 5.24
CA THR A 88 -6.87 28.39 5.31
C THR A 88 -5.64 28.42 6.20
N LEU A 89 -4.70 29.35 5.96
CA LEU A 89 -3.48 29.48 6.76
C LEU A 89 -3.79 29.73 8.25
N ASP A 90 -4.98 30.24 8.56
CA ASP A 90 -5.47 30.50 9.92
C ASP A 90 -5.76 29.18 10.68
N ASP A 91 -6.10 28.09 9.98
CA ASP A 91 -6.39 26.78 10.59
C ASP A 91 -5.11 26.01 11.01
N LEU A 92 -3.92 26.46 10.60
CA LEU A 92 -2.64 25.84 10.95
C LEU A 92 -2.09 26.32 12.30
N GLU A 93 -2.44 27.54 12.74
CA GLU A 93 -1.98 28.07 14.04
C GLU A 93 -2.61 27.35 15.23
N ASP A 94 -3.77 26.72 15.04
CA ASP A 94 -4.47 26.00 16.10
C ASP A 94 -3.99 24.55 16.27
N LEU A 95 -3.41 23.93 15.23
CA LEU A 95 -2.84 22.57 15.31
C LEU A 95 -1.50 22.53 16.05
N ASP A 96 -0.70 23.59 15.95
CA ASP A 96 0.60 23.68 16.66
C ASP A 96 0.44 23.92 18.17
N LYS A 97 -0.73 24.39 18.63
CA LYS A 97 -1.03 24.59 20.06
C LYS A 97 -1.52 23.31 20.76
N GLU A 98 -2.02 22.32 20.02
CA GLU A 98 -2.47 21.04 20.58
C GLU A 98 -1.31 20.01 20.71
N LEU A 99 -0.15 20.32 20.13
CA LEU A 99 1.05 19.48 20.11
C LEU A 99 2.16 19.94 21.09
N LEU A 100 1.85 20.91 21.96
CA LEU A 100 2.67 21.40 23.07
C LEU A 100 1.93 21.19 24.40
#